data_AF-L0IMC6-F1
#
_entry.id   AF-L0IMC6-F1
#
_cell.length_a   1.000
_cell.length_b   1.000
_cell.length_c   1.000
_cell.angle_alpha   90.00
_cell.angle_beta   90.00
_cell.angle_gamma   90.00
#
_symmetry.space_group_name_H-M   'P 1'
#
loop_
_entity.id
_entity.type
_entity.pdbx_description
1 polymer ?
#
loop_
_entity_poly.entity_id
_entity_poly.type
_entity_poly.pdbx_seq_one_letter_code
_entity_poly.pdbx_strand_id
1 'polypeptide(L)'
;MIVAYICYGSAHSSIVAASIHVGLLPSDRIPTFDEILSMPHYDLTDGNQIGIPFYMGIDEYDNDVYAIGAKSGRKIMMKAVRSFLKESGIGENEIMLIDTLPAIGLLTKVGGMTSRRFKIISVGRPFTVYGIIKKYNNFLDIVNKVKSSLKELD
;
A
#
# COMPACT_ATOMS: atom_id res chain seq x y z
N MET A 1 1.26 3.45 -17.03
CA MET A 1 2.30 2.68 -16.29
C MET A 1 1.64 1.88 -15.17
N ILE A 2 2.33 0.89 -14.58
CA ILE A 2 1.90 0.23 -13.34
C ILE A 2 2.52 0.90 -12.09
N VAL A 3 1.73 1.22 -11.07
CA VAL A 3 2.19 1.69 -9.75
C VAL A 3 1.84 0.65 -8.69
N ALA A 4 2.83 -0.03 -8.12
CA ALA A 4 2.61 -1.06 -7.10
C ALA A 4 3.11 -0.64 -5.71
N TYR A 5 2.18 -0.47 -4.78
CA TYR A 5 2.45 -0.26 -3.37
C TYR A 5 2.62 -1.59 -2.64
N ILE A 6 3.76 -1.77 -1.98
CA ILE A 6 4.16 -3.05 -1.38
C ILE A 6 4.22 -2.89 0.13
N CYS A 7 3.73 -3.88 0.85
CA CYS A 7 3.90 -3.98 2.29
C CYS A 7 4.11 -5.43 2.76
N TYR A 8 3.97 -5.68 4.07
CA TYR A 8 4.08 -7.03 4.62
C TYR A 8 2.91 -7.93 4.22
N GLY A 9 1.67 -7.52 4.47
CA GLY A 9 0.50 -8.41 4.39
C GLY A 9 -0.55 -8.05 3.35
N SER A 10 -0.31 -7.04 2.52
CA SER A 10 -1.33 -6.37 1.68
C SER A 10 -2.60 -5.95 2.42
N ALA A 11 -2.54 -5.71 3.74
CA ALA A 11 -3.74 -5.51 4.55
C ALA A 11 -3.89 -4.06 5.05
N HIS A 12 -2.79 -3.30 5.12
CA HIS A 12 -2.78 -1.99 5.79
C HIS A 12 -2.05 -0.93 4.97
N SER A 13 -0.72 -0.88 5.03
CA SER A 13 0.01 0.29 4.51
C SER A 13 -0.04 0.40 2.99
N SER A 14 0.01 -0.71 2.26
CA SER A 14 -0.14 -0.70 0.81
C SER A 14 -1.57 -0.34 0.39
N ILE A 15 -2.58 -0.89 1.08
CA ILE A 15 -4.00 -0.57 0.84
C ILE A 15 -4.26 0.93 1.04
N VAL A 16 -3.79 1.49 2.17
CA VAL A 16 -3.96 2.91 2.48
C VAL A 16 -3.27 3.78 1.43
N ALA A 17 -2.00 3.51 1.10
CA ALA A 17 -1.28 4.30 0.11
C ALA A 17 -1.94 4.25 -1.28
N ALA A 18 -2.34 3.06 -1.73
CA ALA A 18 -3.01 2.90 -3.02
C ALA A 18 -4.39 3.55 -3.03
N SER A 19 -5.13 3.49 -1.92
CA SER A 19 -6.45 4.13 -1.79
C SER A 19 -6.35 5.65 -1.83
N ILE A 20 -5.32 6.24 -1.21
CA ILE A 20 -5.04 7.68 -1.36
C ILE A 20 -4.68 8.00 -2.80
N HIS A 21 -3.84 7.16 -3.43
CA HIS A 21 -3.37 7.38 -4.79
C HIS A 21 -4.53 7.48 -5.78
N VAL A 22 -5.47 6.53 -5.73
CA VAL A 22 -6.65 6.46 -6.62
C VAL A 22 -7.85 7.28 -6.13
N GLY A 23 -7.67 8.12 -5.11
CA GLY A 23 -8.71 9.04 -4.64
C GLY A 23 -9.84 8.41 -3.79
N LEU A 24 -9.69 7.17 -3.32
CA LEU A 24 -10.62 6.53 -2.37
C LEU A 24 -10.46 7.06 -0.94
N LEU A 25 -9.31 7.65 -0.62
CA LEU A 25 -9.07 8.36 0.64
C LEU A 25 -8.64 9.80 0.38
N PRO A 26 -8.95 10.74 1.29
CA PRO A 26 -8.64 12.15 1.11
C PRO A 26 -7.14 12.42 1.07
N SER A 27 -6.71 13.29 0.17
CA SER A 27 -5.33 13.76 0.05
C SER A 27 -5.07 15.09 0.76
N ASP A 28 -6.13 15.76 1.21
CA ASP A 28 -6.15 17.12 1.77
C ASP A 28 -6.46 17.17 3.27
N ARG A 29 -6.86 16.04 3.86
CA ARG A 29 -7.17 15.92 5.29
C ARG A 29 -6.91 14.51 5.81
N ILE A 30 -6.95 14.37 7.14
CA ILE A 30 -6.95 13.06 7.80
C ILE A 30 -8.35 12.42 7.66
N PRO A 31 -8.47 11.16 7.25
CA PRO A 31 -9.74 10.45 7.16
C PRO A 31 -10.28 10.10 8.54
N THR A 32 -11.59 9.93 8.59
CA THR A 32 -12.29 9.37 9.74
C THR A 32 -11.97 7.88 9.90
N PHE A 33 -12.31 7.36 11.08
CA PHE A 33 -12.16 5.95 11.39
C PHE A 33 -12.95 5.06 10.42
N ASP A 34 -14.18 5.44 10.11
CA ASP A 34 -15.09 4.67 9.26
C ASP A 34 -14.66 4.71 7.78
N GLU A 35 -14.15 5.84 7.30
CA GLU A 35 -13.56 5.93 5.95
C GLU A 35 -12.45 4.88 5.76
N ILE A 36 -11.53 4.76 6.73
CA ILE A 36 -10.46 3.75 6.66
C ILE A 36 -11.03 2.32 6.68
N LEU A 37 -12.03 2.04 7.51
CA LEU A 37 -12.61 0.69 7.61
C LEU A 37 -13.44 0.28 6.39
N SER A 38 -14.04 1.26 5.70
CA SER A 38 -14.86 1.04 4.52
C SER A 38 -14.05 0.78 3.24
N MET A 39 -12.75 1.05 3.25
CA MET A 39 -11.90 0.87 2.08
C MET A 39 -11.92 -0.59 1.58
N PRO A 40 -11.89 -0.79 0.25
CA PRO A 40 -11.73 -2.12 -0.31
C PRO A 40 -10.41 -2.74 0.18
N HIS A 41 -10.46 -4.05 0.45
CA HIS A 41 -9.31 -4.86 0.89
C HIS A 41 -8.69 -4.51 2.26
N TYR A 42 -9.19 -3.50 2.98
CA TYR A 42 -8.60 -3.09 4.25
C TYR A 42 -8.76 -4.14 5.35
N ASP A 43 -7.64 -4.62 5.90
CA ASP A 43 -7.61 -5.66 6.93
C ASP A 43 -8.40 -6.92 6.53
N LEU A 44 -8.44 -7.26 5.23
CA LEU A 44 -9.14 -8.43 4.69
C LEU A 44 -8.21 -9.51 4.11
N THR A 45 -6.97 -9.15 3.78
CA THR A 45 -6.03 -10.03 3.06
C THR A 45 -5.73 -11.32 3.82
N ASP A 46 -5.90 -12.45 3.13
CA ASP A 46 -5.52 -13.77 3.61
C ASP A 46 -4.05 -14.08 3.25
N GLY A 47 -3.44 -14.99 4.02
CA GLY A 47 -2.07 -15.44 3.80
C GLY A 47 -1.84 -16.10 2.44
N ASN A 48 -2.87 -16.69 1.81
CA ASN A 48 -2.79 -17.28 0.47
C ASN A 48 -2.75 -16.22 -0.66
N GLN A 49 -3.13 -14.97 -0.38
CA GLN A 49 -3.10 -13.86 -1.34
C GLN A 49 -1.76 -13.10 -1.34
N ILE A 50 -0.82 -13.48 -0.47
CA ILE A 50 0.50 -12.86 -0.41
C ILE A 50 1.25 -13.12 -1.72
N GLY A 51 1.81 -12.07 -2.31
CA GLY A 51 2.45 -12.09 -3.61
C GLY A 51 1.51 -11.84 -4.79
N ILE A 52 0.19 -11.84 -4.56
CA ILE A 52 -0.81 -11.55 -5.59
C ILE A 52 -1.12 -10.04 -5.58
N PRO A 53 -0.97 -9.31 -6.70
CA PRO A 53 -1.36 -7.91 -6.78
C PRO A 53 -2.88 -7.73 -6.68
N PHE A 54 -3.31 -6.80 -5.86
CA PHE A 54 -4.69 -6.32 -5.81
C PHE A 54 -4.82 -5.06 -6.62
N TYR A 55 -5.70 -5.07 -7.61
CA TYR A 55 -6.01 -3.89 -8.40
C TYR A 55 -6.82 -2.90 -7.56
N MET A 56 -6.37 -1.65 -7.53
CA MET A 56 -6.95 -0.59 -6.70
C MET A 56 -7.65 0.49 -7.53
N GLY A 57 -7.38 0.57 -8.83
CA GLY A 57 -7.98 1.53 -9.75
C GLY A 57 -6.95 2.19 -10.67
N ILE A 58 -7.40 3.20 -11.39
CA ILE A 58 -6.59 4.05 -12.27
C ILE A 58 -6.39 5.41 -11.59
N ASP A 59 -5.20 5.99 -11.68
CA ASP A 59 -4.91 7.34 -11.20
C ASP A 59 -5.31 8.45 -12.22
N GLU A 60 -5.06 9.71 -11.88
CA GLU A 60 -5.35 10.85 -12.76
C GLU A 60 -4.43 10.96 -14.00
N TYR A 61 -3.41 10.11 -14.11
CA TYR A 61 -2.44 10.06 -15.20
C TYR A 61 -2.57 8.74 -16.02
N ASP A 62 -3.70 8.05 -15.92
CA ASP A 62 -3.98 6.79 -16.61
C ASP A 62 -3.03 5.62 -16.24
N ASN A 63 -2.53 5.61 -14.99
CA ASN A 63 -1.72 4.51 -14.46
C ASN A 63 -2.55 3.52 -13.65
N ASP A 64 -2.30 2.23 -13.86
CA ASP A 64 -2.89 1.16 -13.07
C ASP A 64 -2.20 1.05 -11.70
N VAL A 65 -2.99 1.18 -10.63
CA VAL A 65 -2.49 1.14 -9.25
C VAL A 65 -2.80 -0.19 -8.59
N TYR A 66 -1.80 -0.76 -7.92
CA TYR A 66 -1.90 -2.04 -7.23
C TYR A 66 -1.39 -1.97 -5.79
N ALA A 67 -1.90 -2.87 -4.96
CA ALA A 67 -1.38 -3.16 -3.63
C ALA A 67 -0.89 -4.62 -3.53
N ILE A 68 0.29 -4.84 -2.94
CA ILE A 68 0.92 -6.17 -2.84
C ILE A 68 1.45 -6.44 -1.43
N GLY A 69 1.23 -7.65 -0.93
CA GLY A 69 1.82 -8.18 0.29
C GLY A 69 3.02 -9.06 -0.02
N ALA A 70 4.15 -8.85 0.65
CA ALA A 70 5.41 -9.54 0.34
C ALA A 70 6.14 -10.13 1.57
N LYS A 71 5.50 -10.09 2.75
CA LYS A 71 6.06 -10.49 4.05
C LYS A 71 7.47 -9.91 4.26
N SER A 72 8.38 -10.71 4.82
CA SER A 72 9.80 -10.39 4.95
C SER A 72 10.54 -10.33 3.61
N GLY A 73 9.97 -10.94 2.56
CA GLY A 73 10.54 -11.02 1.21
C GLY A 73 10.41 -9.76 0.36
N ARG A 74 9.81 -8.67 0.86
CA ARG A 74 9.57 -7.44 0.08
C ARG A 74 10.80 -6.91 -0.67
N LYS A 75 11.96 -6.84 0.00
CA LYS A 75 13.19 -6.28 -0.60
C LYS A 75 13.73 -7.17 -1.72
N ILE A 76 13.74 -8.48 -1.50
CA ILE A 76 14.22 -9.44 -2.51
C ILE A 76 13.26 -9.51 -3.69
N MET A 77 11.94 -9.48 -3.45
CA MET A 77 10.93 -9.44 -4.50
C MET A 77 11.05 -8.17 -5.35
N MET A 78 11.12 -6.99 -4.74
CA MET A 78 11.31 -5.72 -5.48
C MET A 78 12.59 -5.72 -6.30
N LYS A 79 13.69 -6.24 -5.74
CA LYS A 79 14.97 -6.37 -6.45
C LYS A 79 14.85 -7.34 -7.64
N ALA A 80 14.21 -8.48 -7.44
CA ALA A 80 14.02 -9.47 -8.49
C ALA A 80 13.18 -8.91 -9.64
N VAL A 81 12.02 -8.29 -9.35
CA VAL A 81 11.16 -7.69 -10.38
C VAL A 81 11.94 -6.64 -11.19
N ARG A 82 12.60 -5.68 -10.52
CA ARG A 82 13.41 -4.67 -11.22
C ARG A 82 14.51 -5.28 -12.09
N SER A 83 15.21 -6.29 -11.58
CA SER A 83 16.26 -6.98 -12.31
C SER A 83 15.71 -7.68 -13.55
N PHE A 84 14.62 -8.45 -13.42
CA PHE A 84 14.03 -9.17 -14.55
C PHE A 84 13.53 -8.24 -15.65
N LEU A 85 12.90 -7.13 -15.29
CA LEU A 85 12.43 -6.14 -16.27
C LEU A 85 13.60 -5.54 -17.06
N LYS A 86 14.64 -5.12 -16.34
CA LYS A 86 15.87 -4.61 -16.95
C LYS A 86 16.51 -5.63 -17.90
N GLU A 87 16.70 -6.88 -17.47
CA GLU A 87 17.27 -7.94 -18.31
C GLU A 87 16.37 -8.32 -19.48
N SER A 88 15.06 -8.06 -19.38
CA SER A 88 14.10 -8.27 -20.47
C SER A 88 13.99 -7.08 -21.42
N GLY A 89 14.80 -6.03 -21.24
CA GLY A 89 14.73 -4.80 -22.04
C GLY A 89 13.48 -3.96 -21.79
N ILE A 90 12.75 -4.22 -20.69
CA ILE A 90 11.57 -3.45 -20.29
C ILE A 90 12.05 -2.24 -19.49
N GLY A 91 11.63 -1.05 -19.90
CA GLY A 91 12.04 0.21 -19.29
C GLY A 91 11.69 0.29 -17.81
N GLU A 92 12.52 0.98 -17.02
CA GLU A 92 12.25 1.20 -15.59
C GLU A 92 11.00 2.06 -15.36
N ASN A 93 10.53 2.76 -16.39
CA ASN A 93 9.32 3.59 -16.40
C ASN A 93 8.04 2.80 -16.75
N GLU A 94 8.08 1.47 -16.79
CA GLU A 94 6.90 0.63 -17.01
C GLU A 94 6.25 0.18 -15.69
N ILE A 95 7.04 0.15 -14.60
CA ILE A 95 6.53 -0.16 -13.27
C ILE A 95 7.26 0.59 -12.16
N MET A 96 6.49 1.22 -11.28
CA MET A 96 6.99 1.80 -10.04
C MET A 96 6.69 0.88 -8.87
N LEU A 97 7.72 0.44 -8.14
CA LEU A 97 7.58 -0.39 -6.93
C LEU A 97 7.89 0.44 -5.68
N ILE A 98 6.92 0.57 -4.76
CA ILE A 98 7.02 1.44 -3.58
C ILE A 98 6.88 0.63 -2.28
N ASP A 99 7.88 0.66 -1.39
CA ASP A 99 7.76 0.07 -0.04
C ASP A 99 7.03 1.05 0.89
N THR A 100 5.83 0.66 1.32
CA THR A 100 4.98 1.44 2.23
C THR A 100 5.11 1.03 3.69
N LEU A 101 5.81 -0.07 3.99
CA LEU A 101 5.95 -0.55 5.35
C LEU A 101 6.63 0.47 6.30
N PRO A 102 7.59 1.31 5.86
CA PRO A 102 8.15 2.36 6.69
C PRO A 102 7.14 3.45 7.12
N ALA A 103 6.01 3.59 6.42
CA ALA A 103 4.99 4.60 6.74
C ALA A 103 4.29 4.35 8.09
N ILE A 104 4.25 3.08 8.53
CA ILE A 104 3.47 2.67 9.71
C ILE A 104 4.31 2.53 10.98
N GLY A 105 3.70 2.90 12.12
CA GLY A 105 4.26 2.73 13.45
C GLY A 105 4.03 1.35 14.07
N LEU A 106 4.52 1.17 15.31
CA LEU A 106 4.36 -0.07 16.07
C LEU A 106 2.88 -0.42 16.30
N LEU A 107 2.03 0.60 16.50
CA LEU A 107 0.62 0.40 16.80
C LEU A 107 -0.13 -0.32 15.68
N THR A 108 0.08 0.11 14.43
CA THR A 108 -0.50 -0.57 13.26
C THR A 108 0.07 -1.97 13.08
N LYS A 109 1.36 -2.19 13.38
CA LYS A 109 1.97 -3.53 13.30
C LYS A 109 1.37 -4.49 14.33
N VAL A 110 1.24 -4.05 15.58
CA VAL A 110 0.62 -4.84 16.66
C VAL A 110 -0.85 -5.10 16.35
N GLY A 111 -1.61 -4.05 16.00
CA GLY A 111 -3.01 -4.19 15.61
C GLY A 111 -3.20 -5.17 14.46
N GLY A 112 -2.34 -5.09 13.44
CA GLY A 112 -2.41 -5.97 12.27
C GLY A 112 -2.05 -7.42 12.61
N MET A 113 -1.12 -7.65 13.54
CA MET A 113 -0.88 -9.01 14.05
C MET A 113 -2.09 -9.53 14.84
N THR A 114 -2.69 -8.70 15.68
CA THR A 114 -3.90 -9.04 16.46
C THR A 114 -5.07 -9.39 15.56
N SER A 115 -5.36 -8.58 14.53
CA SER A 115 -6.47 -8.81 13.61
C SER A 115 -6.21 -9.98 12.66
N ARG A 116 -5.02 -10.07 12.05
CA ARG A 116 -4.76 -11.04 10.97
C ARG A 116 -4.16 -12.35 11.44
N ARG A 117 -3.21 -12.33 12.39
CA ARG A 117 -2.54 -13.56 12.87
C ARG A 117 -3.34 -14.25 13.97
N PHE A 118 -3.84 -13.47 14.94
CA PHE A 118 -4.58 -14.01 16.06
C PHE A 118 -6.10 -14.03 15.83
N LYS A 119 -6.59 -13.46 14.71
CA LYS A 119 -8.01 -13.39 14.34
C LYS A 119 -8.89 -12.65 15.37
N ILE A 120 -8.30 -11.79 16.19
CA ILE A 120 -9.01 -10.95 17.17
C ILE A 120 -9.33 -9.61 16.51
N ILE A 121 -10.26 -9.64 15.55
CA ILE A 121 -10.55 -8.52 14.64
C ILE A 121 -11.06 -7.29 15.38
N SER A 122 -11.98 -7.48 16.34
CA SER A 122 -12.63 -6.40 17.11
C SER A 122 -11.64 -5.54 17.90
N VAL A 123 -10.50 -6.11 18.30
CA VAL A 123 -9.44 -5.40 19.02
C VAL A 123 -8.35 -4.92 18.05
N GLY A 124 -7.96 -5.75 17.08
CA GLY A 124 -6.88 -5.42 16.15
C GLY A 124 -7.19 -4.22 15.26
N ARG A 125 -8.41 -4.14 14.70
CA ARG A 125 -8.81 -3.06 13.79
C ARG A 125 -8.75 -1.66 14.41
N PRO A 126 -9.28 -1.42 15.62
CA PRO A 126 -9.11 -0.12 16.27
C PRO A 126 -7.65 0.33 16.39
N PHE A 127 -6.73 -0.59 16.73
CA PHE A 127 -5.30 -0.27 16.79
C PHE A 127 -4.70 0.04 15.42
N THR A 128 -5.09 -0.70 14.37
CA THR A 128 -4.58 -0.44 13.01
C THR A 128 -5.02 0.93 12.52
N VAL A 129 -6.31 1.23 12.63
CA VAL A 129 -6.91 2.47 12.17
C VAL A 129 -6.35 3.67 12.92
N TYR A 130 -6.30 3.61 14.25
CA TYR A 130 -5.74 4.71 15.05
C TYR A 130 -4.24 4.92 14.78
N GLY A 131 -3.49 3.84 14.55
CA GLY A 131 -2.09 3.92 14.14
C GLY A 131 -1.90 4.56 12.76
N ILE A 132 -2.80 4.28 11.81
CA ILE A 132 -2.81 4.88 10.47
C ILE A 132 -3.15 6.37 10.56
N ILE A 133 -4.22 6.74 11.29
CA ILE A 133 -4.60 8.14 11.48
C ILE A 133 -3.42 8.96 12.03
N LYS A 134 -2.73 8.45 13.05
CA LYS A 134 -1.54 9.11 13.62
C LYS A 134 -0.36 9.29 12.65
N LYS A 135 -0.30 8.47 11.60
CA LYS A 135 0.79 8.47 10.62
C LYS A 135 0.30 8.82 9.23
N TYR A 136 -0.89 9.40 9.10
CA TYR A 136 -1.53 9.60 7.81
C TYR A 136 -0.70 10.47 6.86
N ASN A 137 -0.08 11.53 7.39
CA ASN A 137 0.79 12.40 6.61
C ASN A 137 1.99 11.66 5.99
N ASN A 138 2.51 10.60 6.62
CA ASN A 138 3.58 9.79 6.01
C ASN A 138 3.11 9.13 4.71
N PHE A 139 1.83 8.75 4.63
CA PHE A 139 1.26 8.19 3.42
C PHE A 139 1.07 9.25 2.35
N LEU A 140 0.58 10.43 2.73
CA LEU A 140 0.48 11.58 1.82
C LEU A 140 1.85 11.92 1.23
N ASP A 141 2.90 11.98 2.05
CA ASP A 141 4.26 12.25 1.59
C ASP A 141 4.74 11.21 0.57
N ILE A 142 4.44 9.92 0.79
CA ILE A 142 4.81 8.85 -0.14
C ILE A 142 4.03 9.00 -1.45
N VAL A 143 2.71 9.18 -1.38
CA VAL A 143 1.85 9.26 -2.57
C VAL A 143 2.16 10.51 -3.38
N ASN A 144 2.36 11.66 -2.74
CA ASN A 144 2.72 12.90 -3.41
C ASN A 144 4.07 12.79 -4.11
N LYS A 145 5.07 12.15 -3.47
CA LYS A 145 6.37 11.90 -4.14
C LYS A 145 6.21 11.02 -5.38
N VAL A 146 5.41 9.96 -5.28
CA VAL A 146 5.12 9.09 -6.43
C VAL A 146 4.47 9.92 -7.55
N LYS A 147 3.38 10.64 -7.25
CA LYS A 147 2.66 11.45 -8.25
C LYS A 147 3.53 12.54 -8.88
N SER A 148 4.40 13.19 -8.12
CA SER A 148 5.37 14.14 -8.68
C SER A 148 6.33 13.46 -9.68
N SER A 149 6.85 12.28 -9.36
CA SER A 149 7.69 11.52 -10.29
C SER A 149 6.94 11.03 -11.52
N LEU A 150 5.64 10.73 -11.42
CA LEU A 150 4.79 10.39 -12.57
C LEU A 150 4.65 11.57 -13.53
N LYS A 151 4.34 12.74 -12.98
CA LYS A 151 4.18 13.98 -13.76
C LYS A 151 5.44 14.43 -14.49
N GLU A 152 6.62 14.06 -14.00
CA GLU A 152 7.91 14.34 -14.68
C GLU A 152 8.17 13.41 -15.88
N LEU A 153 7.41 12.31 -16.00
CA LEU A 153 7.53 11.31 -17.07
C LEU A 153 6.51 11.51 -18.21
N ASP A 154 5.44 12.28 -17.96
CA ASP A 154 4.43 12.71 -18.95
C ASP A 154 4.92 13.88 -19.81
#